data_AF-A0A7W1J7G7-F1
#
_entry.id   AF-A0A7W1J7G7-F1
#
_cell.length_a   1.000
_cell.length_b   1.000
_cell.length_c   1.000
_cell.angle_alpha   90.00
_cell.angle_beta   90.00
_cell.angle_gamma   90.00
#
_symmetry.space_group_name_H-M   'P 1'
#
loop_
_entity.id
_entity.type
_entity.pdbx_description
1 polymer ?
#
loop_
_entity_poly.entity_id
_entity_poly.type
_entity_poly.pdbx_seq_one_letter_code
_entity_poly.pdbx_strand_id
1 'polypeptide(L)'
;MQRFTTHLLTVCSILTCALMDDAASAACSSHQSGNWSAPATWEGARVPGPSEPVAIGHAVVVDGDASAGSSAAEVAAIMVTTGGSLTIAAGKTLVVRGDLTIDQASVRLEAGSFLAFDASQAAAPATTFFRLNLAGSLTATGTDAARCTIRSHPGGGCASILVPIGAVSTLDLRGCDVLRMGDAGHPAIRSIPNAPALSVYRLTRCRFDACGQIYVDSQGASGSTVISLHGVTCANSMDPTSCLVTCFSNSQPDLEHGAAYEIVDSVFDLPATLYCAQKAVITGNFFNENLGLTNTPMPRFDGNLVRNGVHRDLNWYGDITNSYVLHDHTVPNPHSLSLRGGRDQLVDGVIFEYSGTDGQGDMVIPDAAQQPTTATIRHCIVLPNSGGQHAGTLFSGGGGINNTIVCEHNTFVASDEPGTVLGETYLGHQGMVGSFRSNICWSRVRGPLTFLVHQYSQVPDLISAANVACNLGFNLLPGANGHGYDVHAVGAFGDKDLPFDTDPRFVDPDRNIPTWYRSIRGRSTGSDAGDRAAALAELKKRNDPTGYDPAFSIEALMRYVRAGFAPQNPALKGTAHDGTDVGAVMMAGKVSGGGTRK
;
A
#
# COMPACT_ATOMS: atom_id res chain seq x y z
N MET A 1 17.99 -73.62 -69.60
CA MET A 1 17.23 -72.35 -69.65
C MET A 1 17.89 -71.39 -68.65
N GLN A 2 18.40 -70.27 -69.19
CA GLN A 2 18.75 -68.94 -68.61
C GLN A 2 19.19 -68.87 -67.13
N ARG A 3 20.45 -68.53 -66.76
CA ARG A 3 21.29 -67.30 -66.89
C ARG A 3 20.78 -66.03 -66.15
N PHE A 4 21.50 -65.71 -65.05
CA PHE A 4 22.17 -64.43 -64.68
C PHE A 4 21.39 -63.15 -64.25
N THR A 5 21.97 -62.52 -63.20
CA THR A 5 22.20 -61.07 -62.90
C THR A 5 21.22 -60.21 -62.07
N THR A 6 21.62 -59.97 -60.82
CA THR A 6 21.94 -58.69 -60.12
C THR A 6 21.44 -57.35 -60.68
N HIS A 7 20.70 -56.58 -59.85
CA HIS A 7 20.74 -55.10 -59.65
C HIS A 7 19.98 -54.78 -58.35
N LEU A 8 20.64 -54.44 -57.24
CA LEU A 8 21.01 -53.07 -56.81
C LEU A 8 19.88 -52.04 -57.00
N LEU A 9 19.08 -51.80 -55.95
CA LEU A 9 18.12 -50.69 -55.87
C LEU A 9 18.39 -49.88 -54.60
N THR A 10 19.26 -48.90 -54.81
CA THR A 10 19.40 -47.57 -54.21
C THR A 10 18.55 -47.24 -52.98
N VAL A 11 19.24 -47.24 -51.83
CA VAL A 11 18.97 -46.41 -50.66
C VAL A 11 19.35 -44.97 -51.00
N CYS A 12 18.38 -44.07 -51.19
CA CYS A 12 18.58 -42.61 -51.15
C CYS A 12 17.22 -41.90 -51.12
N SER A 13 16.46 -42.08 -50.04
CA SER A 13 15.48 -41.07 -49.64
C SER A 13 16.21 -40.11 -48.73
N ILE A 14 16.59 -38.99 -49.34
CA ILE A 14 17.27 -37.86 -48.72
C ILE A 14 16.44 -37.40 -47.52
N LEU A 15 16.87 -37.86 -46.35
CA LEU A 15 16.64 -37.20 -45.08
C LEU A 15 17.42 -35.88 -45.15
N THR A 16 16.90 -34.87 -45.85
CA THR A 16 17.26 -33.48 -45.56
C THR A 16 16.62 -33.17 -44.22
N CYS A 17 17.24 -33.72 -43.19
CA CYS A 17 17.30 -33.10 -41.89
C CYS A 17 17.85 -31.70 -42.19
N ALA A 18 16.95 -30.73 -42.27
CA ALA A 18 17.33 -29.34 -42.12
C ALA A 18 17.84 -29.20 -40.68
N LEU A 19 19.07 -29.63 -40.46
CA LEU A 19 20.00 -28.90 -39.62
C LEU A 19 20.13 -27.54 -40.33
N MET A 20 19.11 -26.70 -40.17
CA MET A 20 19.38 -25.27 -40.10
C MET A 20 20.26 -25.17 -38.87
N ASP A 21 21.58 -25.19 -39.11
CA ASP A 21 22.54 -24.57 -38.22
C ASP A 21 21.91 -23.22 -37.88
N ASP A 22 21.41 -23.12 -36.65
CA ASP A 22 21.08 -21.87 -36.02
C ASP A 22 22.44 -21.20 -35.78
N ALA A 23 23.04 -20.73 -36.88
CA ALA A 23 24.25 -19.96 -36.87
C ALA A 23 23.85 -18.67 -36.17
N ALA A 24 24.00 -18.66 -34.85
CA ALA A 24 23.75 -17.51 -34.01
C ALA A 24 24.42 -16.32 -34.68
N SER A 25 23.60 -15.41 -35.23
CA SER A 25 24.06 -14.19 -35.87
C SER A 25 25.05 -13.54 -34.92
N ALA A 26 26.30 -13.37 -35.37
CA ALA A 26 27.32 -12.69 -34.57
C ALA A 26 26.77 -11.34 -34.10
N ALA A 27 26.99 -11.01 -32.83
CA ALA A 27 26.46 -9.78 -32.25
C ALA A 27 27.01 -8.55 -32.99
N CYS A 28 26.14 -7.57 -33.23
CA CYS A 28 26.56 -6.27 -33.75
C CYS A 28 27.03 -5.42 -32.56
N SER A 29 28.33 -5.13 -32.51
CA SER A 29 28.95 -4.39 -31.41
C SER A 29 29.09 -2.91 -31.76
N SER A 30 28.92 -2.02 -30.77
CA SER A 30 29.23 -0.60 -30.93
C SER A 30 30.74 -0.40 -31.11
N HIS A 31 31.16 0.23 -32.21
CA HIS A 31 32.55 0.57 -32.51
C HIS A 31 32.99 1.90 -31.87
N GLN A 32 32.07 2.84 -31.69
CA GLN A 32 32.31 4.13 -31.06
C GLN A 32 31.00 4.69 -30.49
N SER A 33 31.09 5.82 -29.78
CA SER A 33 29.88 6.53 -29.32
C SER A 33 29.16 7.18 -30.51
N GLY A 34 27.82 7.22 -30.48
CA GLY A 34 27.03 7.89 -31.50
C GLY A 34 25.57 7.42 -31.57
N ASN A 35 24.93 7.75 -32.68
CA ASN A 35 23.54 7.42 -32.91
C ASN A 35 23.37 5.97 -33.36
N TRP A 36 22.30 5.31 -32.90
CA TRP A 36 21.94 3.97 -33.33
C TRP A 36 21.77 3.90 -34.84
N SER A 37 21.17 4.92 -35.45
CA SER A 37 20.94 4.98 -36.90
C SER A 37 22.23 5.18 -37.73
N ALA A 38 23.37 5.50 -37.11
CA ALA A 38 24.60 5.81 -37.83
C ALA A 38 25.43 4.53 -38.05
N PRO A 39 25.71 4.13 -39.30
CA PRO A 39 26.53 2.94 -39.56
C PRO A 39 27.92 3.02 -38.92
N ALA A 40 28.51 4.21 -38.81
CA ALA A 40 29.81 4.43 -38.18
C ALA A 40 29.83 4.15 -36.67
N THR A 41 28.67 4.07 -36.00
CA THR A 41 28.58 3.69 -34.57
C THR A 41 28.84 2.21 -34.35
N TRP A 42 28.76 1.38 -35.39
CA TRP A 42 28.73 -0.07 -35.29
C TRP A 42 29.89 -0.72 -36.02
N GLU A 43 30.37 -1.84 -35.49
CA GLU A 43 31.38 -2.66 -36.15
C GLU A 43 30.88 -3.14 -37.51
N GLY A 44 31.79 -3.15 -38.50
CA GLY A 44 31.45 -3.48 -39.88
C GLY A 44 30.66 -2.39 -40.62
N ALA A 45 30.53 -1.18 -40.04
CA ALA A 45 29.86 -0.03 -40.64
C ALA A 45 28.42 -0.32 -41.09
N ARG A 46 27.65 -1.02 -40.23
CA ARG A 46 26.26 -1.41 -40.50
C ARG A 46 25.39 -1.21 -39.25
N VAL A 47 24.17 -0.73 -39.43
CA VAL A 47 23.22 -0.57 -38.32
C VAL A 47 22.65 -1.96 -37.91
N PRO A 48 22.50 -2.27 -36.61
CA PRO A 48 21.90 -3.52 -36.17
C PRO A 48 20.49 -3.71 -36.71
N GLY A 49 20.23 -4.92 -37.20
CA GLY A 49 18.92 -5.35 -37.66
C GLY A 49 18.01 -5.93 -36.56
N PRO A 50 16.71 -6.09 -36.87
CA PRO A 50 15.65 -6.55 -35.95
C PRO A 50 15.74 -8.02 -35.51
N SER A 51 16.80 -8.73 -35.86
CA SER A 51 17.03 -10.15 -35.55
C SER A 51 18.43 -10.40 -34.99
N GLU A 52 19.21 -9.34 -34.79
CA GLU A 52 20.61 -9.44 -34.41
C GLU A 52 20.77 -9.12 -32.93
N PRO A 53 21.58 -9.89 -32.19
CA PRO A 53 21.99 -9.48 -30.85
C PRO A 53 22.91 -8.26 -30.95
N VAL A 54 22.82 -7.36 -29.97
CA VAL A 54 23.56 -6.09 -29.94
C VAL A 54 24.41 -6.01 -28.68
N ALA A 55 25.69 -5.65 -28.83
CA ALA A 55 26.60 -5.39 -27.72
C ALA A 55 27.01 -3.91 -27.69
N ILE A 56 26.82 -3.25 -26.55
CA ILE A 56 27.06 -1.81 -26.39
C ILE A 56 28.14 -1.59 -25.33
N GLY A 57 29.34 -1.24 -25.78
CA GLY A 57 30.48 -0.83 -24.95
C GLY A 57 30.78 0.67 -24.98
N HIS A 58 30.04 1.44 -25.80
CA HIS A 58 30.17 2.89 -25.96
C HIS A 58 28.86 3.62 -25.61
N ALA A 59 28.83 4.96 -25.70
CA ALA A 59 27.61 5.72 -25.53
C ALA A 59 26.78 5.74 -26.82
N VAL A 60 25.66 5.01 -26.83
CA VAL A 60 24.74 4.88 -27.97
C VAL A 60 23.41 5.57 -27.69
N VAL A 61 22.91 6.32 -28.67
CA VAL A 61 21.62 7.01 -28.61
C VAL A 61 20.67 6.44 -29.66
N VAL A 62 19.53 5.90 -29.24
CA VAL A 62 18.42 5.52 -30.13
C VAL A 62 17.73 6.80 -30.58
N ASP A 63 18.14 7.31 -31.75
CA ASP A 63 17.72 8.58 -32.34
C ASP A 63 16.56 8.46 -33.34
N GLY A 64 16.27 7.23 -33.78
CA GLY A 64 15.07 6.82 -34.50
C GLY A 64 14.48 5.56 -33.87
N ASP A 65 13.29 5.12 -34.30
CA ASP A 65 12.76 3.85 -33.82
C ASP A 65 13.67 2.69 -34.24
N ALA A 66 13.95 1.79 -33.31
CA ALA A 66 14.89 0.70 -33.49
C ALA A 66 14.39 -0.61 -32.87
N SER A 67 14.99 -1.71 -33.29
CA SER A 67 14.70 -3.04 -32.75
C SER A 67 15.93 -3.95 -32.81
N ALA A 68 16.07 -4.85 -31.84
CA ALA A 68 17.17 -5.81 -31.77
C ALA A 68 16.70 -7.16 -31.20
N GLY A 69 17.40 -8.24 -31.58
CA GLY A 69 17.17 -9.61 -31.10
C GLY A 69 16.20 -10.45 -31.94
N SER A 70 16.25 -11.77 -31.79
CA SER A 70 15.50 -12.73 -32.61
C SER A 70 14.23 -13.30 -31.96
N SER A 71 13.90 -12.89 -30.72
CA SER A 71 12.83 -13.43 -29.87
C SER A 71 13.11 -14.83 -29.30
N ALA A 72 14.36 -15.29 -29.31
CA ALA A 72 14.74 -16.49 -28.56
C ALA A 72 14.69 -16.19 -27.06
N ALA A 73 14.06 -17.07 -26.28
CA ALA A 73 14.03 -16.95 -24.81
C ALA A 73 15.43 -17.06 -24.23
N GLU A 74 15.70 -16.31 -23.15
CA GLU A 74 16.94 -16.39 -22.36
C GLU A 74 18.23 -16.06 -23.13
N VAL A 75 18.12 -15.40 -24.29
CA VAL A 75 19.25 -14.85 -25.04
C VAL A 75 19.18 -13.33 -24.96
N ALA A 76 20.29 -12.71 -24.54
CA ALA A 76 20.41 -11.26 -24.55
C ALA A 76 20.30 -10.73 -25.98
N ALA A 77 19.18 -10.07 -26.29
CA ALA A 77 19.00 -9.32 -27.51
C ALA A 77 19.86 -8.05 -27.48
N ILE A 78 20.01 -7.46 -26.31
CA ILE A 78 20.87 -6.29 -26.09
C ILE A 78 21.66 -6.51 -24.81
N MET A 79 22.98 -6.33 -24.89
CA MET A 79 23.87 -6.29 -23.74
C MET A 79 24.58 -4.94 -23.70
N VAL A 80 24.35 -4.17 -22.64
CA VAL A 80 25.11 -2.94 -22.35
C VAL A 80 26.15 -3.29 -21.29
N THR A 81 27.42 -3.26 -21.67
CA THR A 81 28.53 -3.71 -20.83
C THR A 81 29.22 -2.55 -20.13
N THR A 82 30.14 -2.86 -19.21
CA THR A 82 30.94 -1.89 -18.46
C THR A 82 31.51 -0.79 -19.35
N GLY A 83 31.29 0.47 -18.97
CA GLY A 83 31.72 1.66 -19.73
C GLY A 83 30.75 2.10 -20.85
N GLY A 84 29.80 1.25 -21.23
CA GLY A 84 28.75 1.56 -22.19
C GLY A 84 27.57 2.32 -21.59
N SER A 85 26.81 3.00 -22.45
CA SER A 85 25.52 3.58 -22.10
C SER A 85 24.55 3.54 -23.29
N LEU A 86 23.27 3.35 -22.99
CA LEU A 86 22.19 3.36 -23.98
C LEU A 86 21.13 4.39 -23.59
N THR A 87 20.93 5.40 -24.43
CA THR A 87 19.87 6.39 -24.25
C THR A 87 18.79 6.19 -25.30
N ILE A 88 17.54 6.05 -24.90
CA ILE A 88 16.39 6.11 -25.81
C ILE A 88 15.92 7.56 -25.85
N ALA A 89 16.11 8.21 -26.99
CA ALA A 89 15.81 9.63 -27.13
C ALA A 89 14.30 9.90 -26.99
N ALA A 90 13.96 11.16 -26.72
CA ALA A 90 12.58 11.58 -26.45
C ALA A 90 11.65 11.18 -27.61
N GLY A 91 10.51 10.57 -27.27
CA GLY A 91 9.53 10.12 -28.25
C GLY A 91 9.96 8.94 -29.14
N LYS A 92 11.10 8.30 -28.88
CA LYS A 92 11.59 7.17 -29.68
C LYS A 92 11.29 5.83 -29.04
N THR A 93 11.19 4.80 -29.87
CA THR A 93 10.92 3.43 -29.46
C THR A 93 12.13 2.53 -29.68
N LEU A 94 12.48 1.76 -28.66
CA LEU A 94 13.36 0.60 -28.77
C LEU A 94 12.55 -0.67 -28.50
N VAL A 95 12.50 -1.57 -29.49
CA VAL A 95 11.89 -2.90 -29.37
C VAL A 95 12.97 -3.94 -29.10
N VAL A 96 12.85 -4.67 -28.00
CA VAL A 96 13.77 -5.73 -27.59
C VAL A 96 13.08 -7.07 -27.77
N ARG A 97 13.64 -7.92 -28.62
CA ARG A 97 13.15 -9.27 -28.94
C ARG A 97 14.06 -10.30 -28.28
N GLY A 98 14.01 -10.34 -26.96
CA GLY A 98 14.87 -11.15 -26.10
C GLY A 98 15.14 -10.43 -24.78
N ASP A 99 16.20 -10.81 -24.08
CA ASP A 99 16.60 -10.16 -22.84
C ASP A 99 17.36 -8.85 -23.10
N LEU A 100 17.24 -7.90 -22.17
CA LEU A 100 18.08 -6.70 -22.08
C LEU A 100 18.97 -6.85 -20.83
N THR A 101 20.28 -6.93 -21.01
CA THR A 101 21.23 -7.01 -19.90
C THR A 101 21.99 -5.71 -19.75
N ILE A 102 21.99 -5.16 -18.53
CA ILE A 102 22.74 -3.96 -18.13
C ILE A 102 23.79 -4.41 -17.12
N ASP A 103 25.04 -4.55 -17.56
CA ASP A 103 26.14 -5.02 -16.73
C ASP A 103 27.13 -3.89 -16.45
N GLN A 104 27.08 -3.37 -15.23
CA GLN A 104 27.84 -2.21 -14.75
C GLN A 104 27.78 -1.00 -15.70
N ALA A 105 26.61 -0.81 -16.31
CA ALA A 105 26.36 0.17 -17.35
C ALA A 105 25.13 1.03 -17.03
N SER A 106 24.71 1.86 -17.99
CA SER A 106 23.52 2.70 -17.85
C SER A 106 22.57 2.62 -19.03
N VAL A 107 21.28 2.54 -18.74
CA VAL A 107 20.19 2.73 -19.69
C VAL A 107 19.34 3.91 -19.22
N ARG A 108 19.01 4.80 -20.15
CA ARG A 108 18.21 5.99 -19.89
C ARG A 108 17.08 6.13 -20.90
N LEU A 109 15.87 6.32 -20.39
CA LEU A 109 14.67 6.65 -21.15
C LEU A 109 14.40 8.15 -21.00
N GLU A 110 14.53 8.92 -22.07
CA GLU A 110 14.11 10.32 -22.07
C GLU A 110 12.58 10.45 -22.15
N ALA A 111 12.04 11.60 -21.75
CA ALA A 111 10.60 11.85 -21.71
C ALA A 111 9.88 11.42 -23.01
N GLY A 112 8.77 10.70 -22.87
CA GLY A 112 7.97 10.20 -24.00
C GLY A 112 8.58 9.00 -24.74
N SER A 113 9.73 8.46 -24.33
CA SER A 113 10.33 7.28 -24.97
C SER A 113 9.66 5.96 -24.58
N PHE A 114 9.88 4.93 -25.40
CA PHE A 114 9.31 3.60 -25.26
C PHE A 114 10.40 2.53 -25.27
N LEU A 115 10.43 1.69 -24.23
CA LEU A 115 11.14 0.42 -24.19
C LEU A 115 10.11 -0.71 -24.23
N ALA A 116 10.10 -1.49 -25.31
CA ALA A 116 9.10 -2.54 -25.53
C ALA A 116 9.76 -3.91 -25.69
N PHE A 117 9.39 -4.87 -24.85
CA PHE A 117 9.75 -6.27 -25.00
C PHE A 117 8.75 -6.98 -25.89
N ASP A 118 9.20 -7.56 -27.00
CA ASP A 118 8.34 -8.17 -28.01
C ASP A 118 8.65 -9.65 -28.22
N ALA A 119 7.86 -10.50 -27.56
CA ALA A 119 7.92 -11.95 -27.72
C ALA A 119 6.98 -12.47 -28.83
N SER A 120 6.33 -11.60 -29.61
CA SER A 120 5.32 -12.03 -30.59
C SER A 120 5.86 -12.92 -31.71
N GLN A 121 7.18 -12.89 -31.94
CA GLN A 121 7.87 -13.71 -32.94
C GLN A 121 8.65 -14.89 -32.33
N ALA A 122 8.54 -15.12 -31.02
CA ALA A 122 9.14 -16.28 -30.38
C ALA A 122 8.48 -17.58 -30.87
N ALA A 123 9.14 -18.72 -30.68
CA ALA A 123 8.57 -20.03 -31.02
C ALA A 123 7.28 -20.33 -30.23
N ALA A 124 7.17 -19.82 -29.01
CA ALA A 124 5.98 -19.91 -28.17
C ALA A 124 5.59 -18.52 -27.61
N PRO A 125 5.00 -17.64 -28.44
CA PRO A 125 4.80 -16.24 -28.09
C PRO A 125 4.11 -16.04 -26.75
N ALA A 126 3.00 -16.75 -26.51
CA ALA A 126 2.15 -16.58 -25.32
C ALA A 126 2.84 -16.93 -23.99
N THR A 127 3.89 -17.77 -24.02
CA THR A 127 4.58 -18.25 -22.81
C THR A 127 6.05 -17.83 -22.76
N THR A 128 6.54 -17.15 -23.79
CA THR A 128 7.93 -16.67 -23.81
C THR A 128 8.07 -15.50 -22.85
N PHE A 129 9.04 -15.61 -21.97
CA PHE A 129 9.32 -14.65 -20.91
C PHE A 129 10.70 -14.03 -21.11
N PHE A 130 10.76 -12.69 -21.09
CA PHE A 130 12.02 -11.95 -21.19
C PHE A 130 12.38 -11.22 -19.90
N ARG A 131 13.65 -10.87 -19.76
CA ARG A 131 14.17 -10.15 -18.59
C ARG A 131 14.93 -8.90 -19.00
N LEU A 132 14.72 -7.84 -18.24
CA LEU A 132 15.67 -6.76 -18.08
C LEU A 132 16.55 -7.09 -16.87
N ASN A 133 17.75 -7.60 -17.11
CA ASN A 133 18.73 -7.91 -16.07
C ASN A 133 19.51 -6.64 -15.72
N LEU A 134 19.27 -6.09 -14.53
CA LEU A 134 19.83 -4.82 -14.09
C LEU A 134 20.94 -5.04 -13.04
N ALA A 135 22.19 -4.92 -13.46
CA ALA A 135 23.38 -4.85 -12.62
C ALA A 135 24.13 -3.52 -12.87
N GLY A 136 23.40 -2.40 -12.83
CA GLY A 136 23.88 -1.08 -13.22
C GLY A 136 22.83 -0.01 -12.96
N SER A 137 22.53 0.85 -13.93
CA SER A 137 21.46 1.84 -13.79
C SER A 137 20.42 1.78 -14.90
N LEU A 138 19.15 1.83 -14.51
CA LEU A 138 18.01 2.10 -15.37
C LEU A 138 17.33 3.37 -14.86
N THR A 139 17.28 4.38 -15.71
CA THR A 139 16.66 5.68 -15.38
C THR A 139 15.59 6.04 -16.40
N ALA A 140 14.47 6.59 -15.93
CA ALA A 140 13.45 7.18 -16.79
C ALA A 140 13.09 8.58 -16.31
N THR A 141 13.04 9.55 -17.23
CA THR A 141 12.82 10.97 -16.95
C THR A 141 11.47 11.49 -17.47
N GLY A 142 10.45 10.64 -17.43
CA GLY A 142 9.11 10.99 -17.85
C GLY A 142 8.49 12.10 -17.03
N THR A 143 7.56 12.82 -17.65
CA THR A 143 6.73 13.85 -17.02
C THR A 143 5.25 13.52 -17.22
N ASP A 144 4.34 14.18 -16.51
CA ASP A 144 2.91 13.95 -16.73
C ASP A 144 2.45 14.25 -18.17
N ALA A 145 3.12 15.19 -18.85
CA ALA A 145 2.84 15.55 -20.24
C ALA A 145 3.52 14.63 -21.27
N ALA A 146 4.59 13.94 -20.87
CA ALA A 146 5.40 13.09 -21.74
C ALA A 146 5.99 11.93 -20.92
N ARG A 147 5.14 10.95 -20.63
CA ARG A 147 5.48 9.79 -19.80
C ARG A 147 6.38 8.84 -20.56
N CYS A 148 7.38 8.26 -19.90
CA CYS A 148 8.13 7.14 -20.48
C CYS A 148 7.26 5.88 -20.42
N THR A 149 7.49 4.92 -21.30
CA THR A 149 6.80 3.62 -21.25
C THR A 149 7.80 2.47 -21.23
N ILE A 150 7.62 1.54 -20.30
CA ILE A 150 8.27 0.22 -20.30
C ILE A 150 7.15 -0.82 -20.40
N ARG A 151 7.18 -1.65 -21.44
CA ARG A 151 6.07 -2.59 -21.66
C ARG A 151 6.50 -3.92 -22.23
N SER A 152 5.65 -4.93 -22.04
CA SER A 152 5.62 -6.09 -22.94
C SER A 152 4.69 -5.82 -24.12
N HIS A 153 4.86 -6.52 -25.24
CA HIS A 153 4.03 -6.43 -26.44
C HIS A 153 2.77 -7.33 -26.35
N PRO A 154 1.56 -6.87 -26.75
CA PRO A 154 0.31 -7.60 -26.51
C PRO A 154 0.16 -8.92 -27.24
N GLY A 155 0.89 -9.12 -28.34
CA GLY A 155 0.93 -10.39 -29.06
C GLY A 155 1.88 -11.44 -28.49
N GLY A 156 2.53 -11.20 -27.35
CA GLY A 156 3.47 -12.14 -26.73
C GLY A 156 3.28 -12.23 -25.22
N GLY A 157 4.12 -13.04 -24.58
CA GLY A 157 4.22 -13.19 -23.14
C GLY A 157 4.75 -11.91 -22.47
N CYS A 158 5.03 -12.01 -21.17
CA CYS A 158 5.45 -10.88 -20.37
C CYS A 158 6.98 -10.79 -20.26
N ALA A 159 7.46 -9.64 -19.82
CA ALA A 159 8.83 -9.42 -19.43
C ALA A 159 8.87 -8.88 -18.00
N SER A 160 9.99 -9.01 -17.30
CA SER A 160 10.18 -8.41 -15.98
C SER A 160 11.45 -7.59 -15.88
N ILE A 161 11.49 -6.69 -14.90
CA ILE A 161 12.72 -6.04 -14.45
C ILE A 161 13.27 -6.88 -13.30
N LEU A 162 14.48 -7.41 -13.46
CA LEU A 162 15.18 -8.18 -12.45
C LEU A 162 16.43 -7.44 -12.01
N VAL A 163 16.52 -7.09 -10.72
CA VAL A 163 17.80 -6.80 -10.09
C VAL A 163 18.34 -8.08 -9.45
N PRO A 164 19.46 -8.64 -9.96
CA PRO A 164 20.04 -9.85 -9.43
C PRO A 164 20.48 -9.70 -7.97
N ILE A 165 20.50 -10.83 -7.27
CA ILE A 165 21.00 -10.90 -5.90
C ILE A 165 22.44 -10.39 -5.85
N GLY A 166 22.72 -9.47 -4.91
CA GLY A 166 24.06 -8.93 -4.68
C GLY A 166 24.52 -7.86 -5.68
N ALA A 167 23.69 -7.49 -6.66
CA ALA A 167 24.01 -6.42 -7.60
C ALA A 167 23.82 -5.04 -6.96
N VAL A 168 24.80 -4.15 -7.14
CA VAL A 168 24.62 -2.72 -6.85
C VAL A 168 23.91 -2.09 -8.03
N SER A 169 22.68 -1.61 -7.81
CA SER A 169 21.85 -1.11 -8.90
C SER A 169 21.08 0.16 -8.56
N THR A 170 20.80 0.94 -9.60
CA THR A 170 19.88 2.07 -9.56
C THR A 170 18.70 1.79 -10.49
N LEU A 171 17.52 1.68 -9.92
CA LEU A 171 16.24 1.74 -10.61
C LEU A 171 15.56 3.06 -10.21
N ASP A 172 15.63 4.09 -11.06
CA ASP A 172 14.99 5.39 -10.82
C ASP A 172 14.03 5.69 -11.97
N LEU A 173 12.75 5.35 -11.77
CA LEU A 173 11.69 5.58 -12.74
C LEU A 173 10.85 6.77 -12.31
N ARG A 174 10.73 7.77 -13.19
CA ARG A 174 9.90 8.96 -12.98
C ARG A 174 8.92 9.14 -14.13
N GLY A 175 7.65 9.39 -13.80
CA GLY A 175 6.59 9.59 -14.80
C GLY A 175 6.54 8.46 -15.83
N CYS A 176 6.65 7.21 -15.37
CA CYS A 176 6.75 6.05 -16.24
C CYS A 176 5.49 5.19 -16.19
N ASP A 177 5.00 4.76 -17.34
CA ASP A 177 3.97 3.75 -17.48
C ASP A 177 4.63 2.39 -17.70
N VAL A 178 4.43 1.49 -16.74
CA VAL A 178 4.87 0.11 -16.78
C VAL A 178 3.67 -0.76 -17.11
N LEU A 179 3.67 -1.35 -18.30
CA LEU A 179 2.48 -1.99 -18.87
C LEU A 179 2.74 -3.47 -19.15
N ARG A 180 1.95 -4.35 -18.54
CA ARG A 180 1.97 -5.81 -18.81
C ARG A 180 3.34 -6.46 -18.59
N MET A 181 4.11 -5.89 -17.67
CA MET A 181 5.35 -6.48 -17.18
C MET A 181 5.00 -7.46 -16.06
N GLY A 182 5.55 -8.67 -16.10
CA GLY A 182 5.15 -9.76 -15.22
C GLY A 182 3.72 -10.27 -15.45
N ASP A 183 3.31 -11.23 -14.64
CA ASP A 183 1.98 -11.85 -14.60
C ASP A 183 1.67 -12.38 -13.18
N ALA A 184 0.71 -13.30 -13.04
CA ALA A 184 0.33 -13.88 -11.75
C ALA A 184 1.38 -14.80 -11.11
N GLY A 185 2.36 -15.29 -11.88
CA GLY A 185 3.47 -16.11 -11.41
C GLY A 185 4.83 -15.39 -11.45
N HIS A 186 4.92 -14.23 -12.10
CA HIS A 186 6.14 -13.47 -12.29
C HIS A 186 5.94 -12.00 -11.91
N PRO A 187 6.74 -11.44 -10.98
CA PRO A 187 6.64 -10.03 -10.64
C PRO A 187 7.02 -9.12 -11.82
N ALA A 188 6.43 -7.93 -11.89
CA ALA A 188 6.81 -6.89 -12.84
C ALA A 188 8.21 -6.36 -12.55
N ILE A 189 8.52 -6.18 -11.26
CA ILE A 189 9.83 -5.84 -10.74
C ILE A 189 10.17 -6.86 -9.67
N ARG A 190 11.32 -7.54 -9.81
CA ARG A 190 11.94 -8.32 -8.76
C ARG A 190 13.28 -7.71 -8.43
N SER A 191 13.37 -7.13 -7.25
CA SER A 191 14.57 -6.47 -6.77
C SER A 191 15.09 -7.18 -5.52
N ILE A 192 16.34 -7.64 -5.53
CA ILE A 192 16.96 -8.26 -4.34
C ILE A 192 18.33 -7.61 -4.04
N PRO A 193 18.35 -6.36 -3.53
CA PRO A 193 19.59 -5.69 -3.16
C PRO A 193 20.17 -6.34 -1.90
N ASN A 194 21.05 -7.31 -2.09
CA ASN A 194 21.88 -7.88 -1.01
C ASN A 194 23.35 -7.43 -1.16
N ALA A 195 23.58 -6.23 -1.69
CA ALA A 195 24.90 -5.68 -1.92
C ALA A 195 25.34 -4.79 -0.73
N PRO A 196 26.62 -4.79 -0.35
CA PRO A 196 27.13 -3.94 0.73
C PRO A 196 27.14 -2.43 0.39
N ALA A 197 26.90 -2.05 -0.88
CA ALA A 197 26.91 -0.67 -1.36
C ALA A 197 25.50 -0.14 -1.72
N LEU A 198 25.38 1.20 -1.77
CA LEU A 198 24.15 1.95 -2.04
C LEU A 198 23.42 1.44 -3.30
N SER A 199 22.26 0.84 -3.10
CA SER A 199 21.29 0.58 -4.16
C SER A 199 20.11 1.54 -4.05
N VAL A 200 19.59 2.00 -5.18
CA VAL A 200 18.48 2.98 -5.24
C VAL A 200 17.31 2.38 -5.97
N TYR A 201 16.16 2.30 -5.31
CA TYR A 201 14.88 1.88 -5.86
C TYR A 201 13.88 3.01 -5.67
N ARG A 202 13.73 3.84 -6.71
CA ARG A 202 12.86 5.00 -6.68
C ARG A 202 11.85 4.91 -7.81
N LEU A 203 10.58 4.86 -7.45
CA LEU A 203 9.45 4.94 -8.36
C LEU A 203 8.67 6.21 -8.01
N THR A 204 8.62 7.17 -8.93
CA THR A 204 7.95 8.46 -8.73
C THR A 204 6.91 8.70 -9.83
N ARG A 205 5.65 8.91 -9.46
CA ARG A 205 4.53 9.13 -10.38
C ARG A 205 4.43 8.04 -11.46
N CYS A 206 4.72 6.81 -11.09
CA CYS A 206 4.70 5.65 -12.00
C CYS A 206 3.35 4.93 -11.95
N ARG A 207 2.90 4.42 -13.09
CA ARG A 207 1.68 3.60 -13.19
C ARG A 207 2.06 2.20 -13.62
N PHE A 208 1.60 1.20 -12.88
CA PHE A 208 1.71 -0.21 -13.21
C PHE A 208 0.32 -0.68 -13.63
N ASP A 209 0.14 -1.06 -14.89
CA ASP A 209 -1.14 -1.48 -15.43
C ASP A 209 -1.06 -2.87 -16.04
N ALA A 210 -1.96 -3.77 -15.61
CA ALA A 210 -1.99 -5.17 -16.02
C ALA A 210 -0.66 -5.89 -15.77
N CYS A 211 0.02 -5.53 -14.68
CA CYS A 211 1.35 -5.99 -14.31
C CYS A 211 1.30 -7.05 -13.20
N GLY A 212 2.34 -7.87 -13.14
CA GLY A 212 2.65 -8.65 -11.94
C GLY A 212 3.04 -7.77 -10.75
N GLN A 213 3.40 -8.40 -9.63
CA GLN A 213 3.75 -7.71 -8.38
C GLN A 213 4.97 -6.77 -8.51
N ILE A 214 4.96 -5.66 -7.76
CA ILE A 214 6.18 -4.92 -7.41
C ILE A 214 6.82 -5.60 -6.20
N TYR A 215 7.91 -6.35 -6.41
CA TYR A 215 8.60 -7.10 -5.37
C TYR A 215 9.99 -6.53 -5.09
N VAL A 216 10.19 -6.00 -3.89
CA VAL A 216 11.48 -5.49 -3.41
C VAL A 216 11.89 -6.23 -2.15
N ASP A 217 13.02 -6.93 -2.20
CA ASP A 217 13.56 -7.71 -1.09
C ASP A 217 14.95 -7.23 -0.70
N SER A 218 15.03 -6.42 0.34
CA SER A 218 16.29 -5.89 0.86
C SER A 218 16.96 -6.81 1.89
N GLN A 219 16.74 -8.13 1.80
CA GLN A 219 17.47 -9.12 2.58
C GLN A 219 18.98 -8.87 2.54
N GLY A 220 19.58 -8.54 3.68
CA GLY A 220 21.01 -8.28 3.81
C GLY A 220 21.52 -6.98 3.16
N ALA A 221 20.63 -6.09 2.72
CA ALA A 221 21.00 -4.76 2.25
C ALA A 221 21.76 -3.99 3.35
N SER A 222 22.87 -3.34 2.99
CA SER A 222 23.55 -2.44 3.93
C SER A 222 22.69 -1.21 4.26
N GLY A 223 23.01 -0.50 5.36
CA GLY A 223 22.36 0.72 5.86
C GLY A 223 22.19 1.89 4.87
N SER A 224 22.60 1.72 3.61
CA SER A 224 22.56 2.74 2.56
C SER A 224 21.43 2.57 1.54
N THR A 225 20.73 1.43 1.44
CA THR A 225 19.72 1.22 0.38
C THR A 225 18.51 2.17 0.51
N VAL A 226 18.09 2.77 -0.61
CA VAL A 226 16.91 3.65 -0.69
C VAL A 226 15.77 2.93 -1.37
N ILE A 227 14.59 2.91 -0.75
CA ILE A 227 13.35 2.40 -1.33
C ILE A 227 12.29 3.49 -1.24
N SER A 228 11.83 4.02 -2.36
CA SER A 228 10.90 5.15 -2.41
C SER A 228 9.82 4.91 -3.47
N LEU A 229 8.57 4.83 -3.02
CA LEU A 229 7.36 4.67 -3.84
C LEU A 229 6.48 5.90 -3.66
N HIS A 230 6.60 6.88 -4.55
CA HIS A 230 5.94 8.18 -4.42
C HIS A 230 4.95 8.39 -5.56
N GLY A 231 3.65 8.48 -5.26
CA GLY A 231 2.62 8.62 -6.28
C GLY A 231 2.57 7.43 -7.24
N VAL A 232 2.87 6.22 -6.76
CA VAL A 232 2.80 5.00 -7.56
C VAL A 232 1.35 4.53 -7.61
N THR A 233 0.87 4.11 -8.78
CA THR A 233 -0.46 3.50 -8.93
C THR A 233 -0.33 2.12 -9.54
N CYS A 234 -0.77 1.11 -8.80
CA CYS A 234 -1.06 -0.21 -9.33
C CYS A 234 -2.53 -0.28 -9.78
N ALA A 235 -2.76 -0.74 -11.00
CA ALA A 235 -4.07 -0.91 -11.58
C ALA A 235 -4.12 -2.23 -12.36
N ASN A 236 -5.22 -2.97 -12.21
CA ASN A 236 -5.40 -4.28 -12.84
C ASN A 236 -4.23 -5.23 -12.54
N SER A 237 -3.70 -5.20 -11.31
CA SER A 237 -2.62 -6.11 -10.92
C SER A 237 -3.02 -7.58 -11.18
N MET A 238 -2.07 -8.34 -11.74
CA MET A 238 -2.26 -9.72 -12.16
C MET A 238 -1.89 -10.73 -11.07
N ASP A 239 -0.97 -10.35 -10.18
CA ASP A 239 -0.60 -11.11 -8.98
C ASP A 239 -1.61 -10.87 -7.85
N PRO A 240 -1.92 -11.85 -6.99
CA PRO A 240 -2.78 -11.66 -5.81
C PRO A 240 -2.33 -10.57 -4.82
N THR A 241 -1.13 -9.98 -5.00
CA THR A 241 -0.59 -8.88 -4.20
C THR A 241 0.06 -7.87 -5.15
N SER A 242 -0.40 -6.62 -5.11
CA SER A 242 0.11 -5.56 -6.00
C SER A 242 1.54 -5.14 -5.64
N CYS A 243 1.87 -5.16 -4.35
CA CYS A 243 3.18 -4.77 -3.85
C CYS A 243 3.60 -5.62 -2.65
N LEU A 244 4.83 -6.14 -2.73
CA LEU A 244 5.51 -6.83 -1.66
C LEU A 244 6.85 -6.14 -1.42
N VAL A 245 7.04 -5.62 -0.22
CA VAL A 245 8.36 -5.17 0.20
C VAL A 245 8.79 -5.94 1.43
N THR A 246 9.98 -6.51 1.36
CA THR A 246 10.59 -7.29 2.45
C THR A 246 11.93 -6.72 2.83
N CYS A 247 12.17 -6.57 4.12
CA CYS A 247 13.50 -6.34 4.67
C CYS A 247 13.75 -7.31 5.84
N PHE A 248 14.20 -8.52 5.53
CA PHE A 248 14.63 -9.44 6.59
C PHE A 248 16.09 -9.11 6.94
N SER A 249 16.29 -8.37 8.04
CA SER A 249 17.55 -8.40 8.78
C SER A 249 17.26 -8.99 10.15
N ASN A 250 17.34 -10.32 10.23
CA ASN A 250 17.27 -11.12 11.45
C ASN A 250 18.43 -10.84 12.44
N SER A 251 19.29 -9.84 12.18
CA SER A 251 20.49 -9.58 12.99
C SER A 251 21.06 -8.14 12.98
N GLN A 252 20.34 -7.12 12.49
CA GLN A 252 20.89 -5.75 12.45
C GLN A 252 19.93 -4.72 13.04
N PRO A 253 20.18 -4.23 14.27
CA PRO A 253 19.54 -3.02 14.82
C PRO A 253 19.89 -1.74 14.05
N ASP A 254 20.96 -1.78 13.25
CA ASP A 254 21.67 -0.60 12.79
C ASP A 254 21.64 -0.47 11.26
N LEU A 255 20.47 -0.10 10.69
CA LEU A 255 20.52 0.80 9.52
C LEU A 255 20.89 2.20 10.06
N GLU A 256 22.15 2.36 10.46
CA GLU A 256 22.77 3.63 10.78
C GLU A 256 22.97 4.43 9.47
N HIS A 257 22.51 5.68 9.47
CA HIS A 257 22.73 6.72 8.45
C HIS A 257 22.07 6.55 7.06
N GLY A 258 20.89 7.15 6.87
CA GLY A 258 20.48 7.71 5.56
C GLY A 258 19.60 6.86 4.63
N ALA A 259 19.35 5.58 4.93
CA ALA A 259 18.36 4.78 4.19
C ALA A 259 16.94 5.35 4.41
N ALA A 260 16.33 5.87 3.33
CA ALA A 260 14.94 6.30 3.32
C ALA A 260 14.08 5.17 2.77
N TYR A 261 13.13 4.69 3.58
CA TYR A 261 12.07 3.81 3.13
C TYR A 261 10.74 4.58 3.16
N GLU A 262 10.27 5.00 2.00
CA GLU A 262 9.14 5.92 1.87
C GLU A 262 8.08 5.34 0.93
N ILE A 263 6.84 5.25 1.40
CA ILE A 263 5.68 4.90 0.59
C ILE A 263 4.67 6.03 0.78
N VAL A 264 4.57 6.88 -0.24
CA VAL A 264 3.88 8.16 -0.14
C VAL A 264 2.91 8.32 -1.29
N ASP A 265 1.69 8.75 -0.98
CA ASP A 265 0.65 9.08 -1.96
C ASP A 265 0.39 7.98 -3.01
N SER A 266 0.63 6.72 -2.66
CA SER A 266 0.52 5.59 -3.58
C SER A 266 -0.84 4.90 -3.50
N VAL A 267 -1.24 4.25 -4.59
CA VAL A 267 -2.49 3.51 -4.75
C VAL A 267 -2.16 2.05 -5.07
N PHE A 268 -2.68 1.15 -4.24
CA PHE A 268 -2.57 -0.29 -4.40
C PHE A 268 -3.98 -0.86 -4.58
N ASP A 269 -4.25 -1.44 -5.76
CA ASP A 269 -5.57 -1.96 -6.14
C ASP A 269 -5.88 -3.33 -5.52
N LEU A 270 -4.85 -4.19 -5.42
CA LEU A 270 -4.82 -5.46 -4.70
C LEU A 270 -3.98 -5.33 -3.41
N PRO A 271 -3.96 -6.34 -2.50
CA PRO A 271 -3.24 -6.26 -1.24
C PRO A 271 -1.79 -5.77 -1.40
N ALA A 272 -1.33 -4.98 -0.45
CA ALA A 272 0.08 -4.64 -0.30
C ALA A 272 0.60 -5.27 0.99
N THR A 273 1.79 -5.86 0.95
CA THR A 273 2.42 -6.46 2.13
C THR A 273 3.78 -5.84 2.38
N LEU A 274 3.97 -5.29 3.58
CA LEU A 274 5.19 -4.64 4.04
C LEU A 274 5.78 -5.49 5.18
N TYR A 275 6.69 -6.40 4.82
CA TYR A 275 7.46 -7.15 5.80
C TYR A 275 8.54 -6.25 6.37
N CYS A 276 8.52 -6.11 7.70
CA CYS A 276 9.47 -5.37 8.50
C CYS A 276 9.47 -3.85 8.24
N ALA A 277 8.31 -3.20 8.25
CA ALA A 277 8.17 -1.74 8.05
C ALA A 277 8.86 -0.83 9.11
N GLN A 278 9.77 -1.38 9.92
CA GLN A 278 10.86 -0.69 10.61
C GLN A 278 11.50 0.32 9.67
N LYS A 279 11.37 1.61 10.01
CA LYS A 279 11.89 2.78 9.27
C LYS A 279 11.04 3.24 8.08
N ALA A 280 9.92 2.59 7.76
CA ALA A 280 9.03 3.05 6.69
C ALA A 280 8.22 4.29 7.10
N VAL A 281 8.33 5.36 6.31
CA VAL A 281 7.38 6.48 6.34
C VAL A 281 6.26 6.15 5.36
N ILE A 282 5.06 5.89 5.89
CA ILE A 282 3.91 5.45 5.10
C ILE A 282 2.81 6.50 5.23
N THR A 283 2.64 7.34 4.20
CA THR A 283 1.70 8.47 4.29
C THR A 283 0.88 8.71 3.04
N GLY A 284 -0.39 9.07 3.21
CA GLY A 284 -1.24 9.46 2.09
C GLY A 284 -1.64 8.32 1.14
N ASN A 285 -1.40 7.06 1.49
CA ASN A 285 -1.63 5.93 0.60
C ASN A 285 -3.08 5.43 0.65
N PHE A 286 -3.52 4.87 -0.46
CA PHE A 286 -4.77 4.12 -0.55
C PHE A 286 -4.48 2.63 -0.78
N PHE A 287 -4.77 1.83 0.24
CA PHE A 287 -4.73 0.37 0.19
C PHE A 287 -6.16 -0.13 -0.05
N ASN A 288 -6.49 -0.50 -1.29
CA ASN A 288 -7.86 -0.77 -1.70
C ASN A 288 -8.41 -2.12 -1.22
N GLU A 289 -7.56 -3.10 -0.92
CA GLU A 289 -8.03 -4.43 -0.55
C GLU A 289 -7.55 -4.90 0.82
N ASN A 290 -6.25 -4.79 1.10
CA ASN A 290 -5.69 -5.09 2.42
C ASN A 290 -4.28 -4.49 2.56
N LEU A 291 -3.83 -4.33 3.80
CA LEU A 291 -2.45 -4.03 4.16
C LEU A 291 -1.92 -5.13 5.11
N GLY A 292 -0.96 -5.91 4.64
CA GLY A 292 -0.23 -6.87 5.46
C GLY A 292 0.99 -6.21 6.10
N LEU A 293 1.11 -6.29 7.42
CA LEU A 293 2.27 -5.84 8.19
C LEU A 293 2.86 -7.01 8.98
N THR A 294 4.17 -6.98 9.21
CA THR A 294 4.83 -7.93 10.13
C THR A 294 5.43 -7.22 11.33
N ASN A 295 5.99 -8.02 12.26
CA ASN A 295 6.30 -7.75 13.67
C ASN A 295 7.15 -6.53 14.05
N THR A 296 7.36 -5.56 13.18
CA THR A 296 8.27 -4.46 13.42
C THR A 296 7.61 -3.08 13.34
N PRO A 297 8.01 -2.12 14.21
CA PRO A 297 7.35 -0.83 14.29
C PRO A 297 7.64 0.10 13.14
N MET A 298 6.58 0.65 12.57
CA MET A 298 6.64 1.76 11.63
C MET A 298 6.88 3.06 12.40
N PRO A 299 7.88 3.88 12.02
CA PRO A 299 8.09 5.19 12.63
C PRO A 299 6.96 6.17 12.34
N ARG A 300 6.28 6.03 11.19
CA ARG A 300 5.17 6.90 10.83
C ARG A 300 4.19 6.22 9.90
N PHE A 301 2.92 6.19 10.32
CA PHE A 301 1.78 5.83 9.49
C PHE A 301 0.71 6.91 9.63
N ASP A 302 0.53 7.75 8.60
CA ASP A 302 -0.27 8.99 8.71
C ASP A 302 -1.04 9.33 7.42
N GLY A 303 -2.34 9.67 7.50
CA GLY A 303 -3.09 10.13 6.33
C GLY A 303 -3.47 9.04 5.33
N ASN A 304 -3.46 7.76 5.72
CA ASN A 304 -3.72 6.64 4.81
C ASN A 304 -5.19 6.19 4.88
N LEU A 305 -5.67 5.53 3.82
CA LEU A 305 -6.93 4.78 3.81
C LEU A 305 -6.60 3.30 3.63
N VAL A 306 -6.97 2.49 4.62
CA VAL A 306 -6.84 1.04 4.59
C VAL A 306 -8.24 0.45 4.46
N ARG A 307 -8.57 -0.05 3.27
CA ARG A 307 -9.75 -0.87 3.08
C ARG A 307 -9.35 -2.32 3.36
N ASN A 308 -10.13 -2.98 4.19
CA ASN A 308 -10.07 -4.41 4.44
C ASN A 308 -11.25 -5.07 3.74
N GLY A 309 -11.01 -5.58 2.54
CA GLY A 309 -12.02 -6.25 1.70
C GLY A 309 -12.16 -7.75 1.97
N VAL A 310 -11.33 -8.30 2.86
CA VAL A 310 -11.32 -9.73 3.23
C VAL A 310 -11.36 -9.86 4.75
N HIS A 311 -11.96 -10.92 5.28
CA HIS A 311 -12.07 -11.10 6.73
C HIS A 311 -10.73 -11.51 7.35
N ARG A 312 -9.96 -10.53 7.85
CA ARG A 312 -8.74 -10.71 8.65
C ARG A 312 -8.54 -9.53 9.59
N ASP A 313 -8.14 -9.79 10.82
CA ASP A 313 -7.64 -8.75 11.73
C ASP A 313 -6.45 -8.01 11.12
N LEU A 314 -6.43 -6.67 11.18
CA LEU A 314 -5.25 -5.90 10.79
C LEU A 314 -4.28 -5.88 11.97
N ASN A 315 -3.33 -6.82 11.97
CA ASN A 315 -2.22 -6.79 12.92
C ASN A 315 -1.41 -5.50 12.75
N TRP A 316 -1.30 -4.72 13.82
CA TRP A 316 -0.78 -3.38 13.79
C TRP A 316 0.42 -3.21 14.69
N TYR A 317 1.55 -2.83 14.09
CA TYR A 317 2.84 -2.86 14.78
C TYR A 317 3.43 -1.49 15.11
N GLY A 318 2.75 -0.37 14.96
CA GLY A 318 3.29 0.94 15.34
C GLY A 318 2.20 1.94 15.68
N ASP A 319 2.56 3.21 15.66
CA ASP A 319 1.59 4.29 15.78
C ASP A 319 0.80 4.43 14.46
N ILE A 320 -0.46 4.82 14.57
CA ILE A 320 -1.33 5.19 13.45
C ILE A 320 -1.97 6.53 13.73
N THR A 321 -1.81 7.47 12.80
CA THR A 321 -2.38 8.80 12.92
C THR A 321 -3.21 9.19 11.70
N ASN A 322 -4.25 10.01 11.91
CA ASN A 322 -5.06 10.64 10.86
C ASN A 322 -5.39 9.70 9.69
N SER A 323 -5.86 8.49 9.97
CA SER A 323 -6.07 7.46 8.93
C SER A 323 -7.52 6.99 8.92
N TYR A 324 -7.94 6.40 7.81
CA TYR A 324 -9.29 5.88 7.61
C TYR A 324 -9.23 4.37 7.43
N VAL A 325 -9.88 3.62 8.31
CA VAL A 325 -9.95 2.16 8.26
C VAL A 325 -11.36 1.78 7.88
N LEU A 326 -11.51 1.15 6.71
CA LEU A 326 -12.80 0.71 6.18
C LEU A 326 -12.83 -0.83 6.16
N HIS A 327 -13.73 -1.43 6.92
CA HIS A 327 -14.11 -2.82 6.79
C HIS A 327 -15.26 -2.93 5.80
N ASP A 328 -14.97 -3.40 4.60
CA ASP A 328 -15.94 -3.47 3.50
C ASP A 328 -16.31 -4.92 3.16
N HIS A 329 -16.78 -5.65 4.17
CA HIS A 329 -17.22 -7.03 4.04
C HIS A 329 -18.40 -7.31 5.00
N THR A 330 -19.20 -8.34 4.73
CA THR A 330 -20.44 -8.63 5.49
C THR A 330 -20.23 -9.69 6.57
N VAL A 331 -19.07 -9.69 7.24
CA VAL A 331 -18.76 -10.74 8.23
C VAL A 331 -19.13 -10.26 9.63
N PRO A 332 -19.76 -11.10 10.46
CA PRO A 332 -20.03 -10.77 11.85
C PRO A 332 -18.75 -10.44 12.61
N ASN A 333 -18.87 -9.59 13.62
CA ASN A 333 -17.80 -9.24 14.56
C ASN A 333 -16.51 -8.72 13.89
N PRO A 334 -16.57 -7.60 13.13
CA PRO A 334 -15.39 -7.00 12.51
C PRO A 334 -14.34 -6.57 13.54
N HIS A 335 -13.10 -7.07 13.38
CA HIS A 335 -11.95 -6.56 14.12
C HIS A 335 -11.09 -5.65 13.24
N SER A 336 -10.94 -4.38 13.62
CA SER A 336 -10.11 -3.44 12.86
C SER A 336 -8.64 -3.58 13.21
N LEU A 337 -8.18 -2.89 14.26
CA LEU A 337 -6.76 -2.83 14.60
C LEU A 337 -6.46 -3.78 15.75
N SER A 338 -5.74 -4.83 15.43
CA SER A 338 -5.17 -5.75 16.39
C SER A 338 -3.77 -5.26 16.75
N LEU A 339 -3.62 -4.56 17.88
CA LEU A 339 -2.32 -4.02 18.33
C LEU A 339 -1.37 -5.17 18.68
N ARG A 340 -0.09 -5.04 18.29
CA ARG A 340 0.90 -6.09 18.42
C ARG A 340 2.31 -5.54 18.64
N GLY A 341 3.15 -6.37 19.25
CA GLY A 341 4.60 -6.17 19.33
C GLY A 341 5.10 -5.79 20.71
N GLY A 342 4.25 -5.89 21.75
CA GLY A 342 4.63 -5.71 23.14
C GLY A 342 5.26 -4.36 23.42
N ARG A 343 4.67 -3.27 22.92
CA ARG A 343 5.16 -1.89 23.11
C ARG A 343 4.00 -0.92 23.33
N ASP A 344 4.34 0.29 23.74
CA ASP A 344 3.41 1.41 23.68
C ASP A 344 3.03 1.72 22.23
N GLN A 345 1.74 2.00 21.99
CA GLN A 345 1.21 2.33 20.67
C GLN A 345 0.17 3.45 20.77
N LEU A 346 0.22 4.37 19.80
CA LEU A 346 -0.72 5.47 19.63
C LEU A 346 -1.67 5.21 18.45
N VAL A 347 -2.97 5.29 18.72
CA VAL A 347 -4.05 5.34 17.73
C VAL A 347 -4.70 6.72 17.85
N ASP A 348 -4.33 7.65 16.96
CA ASP A 348 -4.71 9.07 17.06
C ASP A 348 -5.40 9.57 15.80
N GLY A 349 -6.65 10.00 15.91
CA GLY A 349 -7.32 10.60 14.76
C GLY A 349 -7.74 9.57 13.70
N VAL A 350 -7.97 8.31 14.09
CA VAL A 350 -8.42 7.26 13.16
C VAL A 350 -9.94 7.27 13.03
N ILE A 351 -10.44 7.11 11.81
CA ILE A 351 -11.87 6.91 11.54
C ILE A 351 -12.09 5.44 11.18
N PHE A 352 -12.99 4.78 11.89
CA PHE A 352 -13.38 3.40 11.66
C PHE A 352 -14.77 3.35 11.03
N GLU A 353 -14.87 2.70 9.87
CA GLU A 353 -16.13 2.44 9.17
C GLU A 353 -16.30 0.95 8.90
N TYR A 354 -17.50 0.43 9.13
CA TYR A 354 -17.90 -0.92 8.76
C TYR A 354 -19.11 -0.89 7.82
N SER A 355 -19.00 -1.54 6.66
CA SER A 355 -20.06 -1.57 5.65
C SER A 355 -21.11 -2.66 5.87
N GLY A 356 -20.87 -3.59 6.80
CA GLY A 356 -21.86 -4.59 7.16
C GLY A 356 -22.95 -4.05 8.09
N THR A 357 -23.82 -4.96 8.52
CA THR A 357 -24.98 -4.67 9.37
C THR A 357 -24.91 -5.40 10.71
N ASP A 358 -23.80 -6.08 10.99
CA ASP A 358 -23.62 -6.76 12.26
C ASP A 358 -23.30 -5.76 13.37
N GLY A 359 -24.02 -5.86 14.47
CA GLY A 359 -23.84 -5.01 15.65
C GLY A 359 -22.90 -5.65 16.66
N GLN A 360 -21.75 -6.16 16.19
CA GLN A 360 -20.65 -6.62 17.04
C GLN A 360 -19.31 -6.09 16.48
N GLY A 361 -18.21 -6.35 17.18
CA GLY A 361 -16.85 -6.15 16.66
C GLY A 361 -15.96 -5.30 17.54
N ASP A 362 -14.68 -5.19 17.20
CA ASP A 362 -13.69 -4.43 17.97
C ASP A 362 -12.81 -3.58 17.07
N MET A 363 -12.85 -2.27 17.28
CA MET A 363 -12.08 -1.35 16.44
C MET A 363 -10.60 -1.31 16.85
N VAL A 364 -10.31 -1.42 18.14
CA VAL A 364 -8.95 -1.52 18.67
C VAL A 364 -8.87 -2.63 19.70
N ILE A 365 -7.99 -3.60 19.46
CA ILE A 365 -7.72 -4.71 20.37
C ILE A 365 -6.28 -4.54 20.88
N PRO A 366 -6.06 -4.10 22.14
CA PRO A 366 -4.73 -4.03 22.74
C PRO A 366 -4.01 -5.39 22.73
N ASP A 367 -2.69 -5.36 22.61
CA ASP A 367 -1.86 -6.56 22.48
C ASP A 367 -1.92 -7.44 23.74
N ALA A 368 -1.74 -8.75 23.62
CA ALA A 368 -1.55 -9.65 24.75
C ALA A 368 -0.09 -9.63 25.27
N ALA A 369 0.42 -8.45 25.60
CA ALA A 369 1.84 -8.20 25.83
C ALA A 369 2.41 -8.98 27.05
N GLN A 370 3.62 -9.51 26.89
CA GLN A 370 4.35 -10.18 27.98
C GLN A 370 5.04 -9.19 28.95
N GLN A 371 5.12 -7.92 28.56
CA GLN A 371 5.72 -6.83 29.33
C GLN A 371 4.77 -5.64 29.38
N PRO A 372 4.86 -4.75 30.39
CA PRO A 372 4.01 -3.58 30.52
C PRO A 372 4.02 -2.70 29.26
N THR A 373 2.83 -2.34 28.78
CA THR A 373 2.62 -1.54 27.57
C THR A 373 1.39 -0.63 27.72
N THR A 374 1.36 0.44 26.94
CA THR A 374 0.25 1.40 26.91
C THR A 374 -0.34 1.54 25.51
N ALA A 375 -1.63 1.29 25.38
CA ALA A 375 -2.41 1.65 24.20
C ALA A 375 -3.06 3.02 24.43
N THR A 376 -2.63 4.03 23.68
CA THR A 376 -3.24 5.37 23.69
C THR A 376 -4.18 5.52 22.51
N ILE A 377 -5.46 5.72 22.76
CA ILE A 377 -6.53 5.83 21.76
C ILE A 377 -7.17 7.20 21.93
N ARG A 378 -6.98 8.09 20.94
CA ARG A 378 -7.52 9.44 21.01
C ARG A 378 -7.97 10.02 19.69
N HIS A 379 -8.88 10.99 19.74
CA HIS A 379 -9.43 11.69 18.55
C HIS A 379 -10.03 10.76 17.48
N CYS A 380 -10.37 9.53 17.86
CA CYS A 380 -10.91 8.53 16.95
C CYS A 380 -12.42 8.66 16.81
N ILE A 381 -12.92 8.33 15.63
CA ILE A 381 -14.36 8.25 15.34
C ILE A 381 -14.71 6.81 14.95
N VAL A 382 -15.66 6.21 15.65
CA VAL A 382 -16.29 4.96 15.22
C VAL A 382 -17.65 5.30 14.63
N LEU A 383 -17.81 5.06 13.33
CA LEU A 383 -19.05 5.36 12.62
C LEU A 383 -20.12 4.32 12.91
N PRO A 384 -21.41 4.67 12.74
CA PRO A 384 -22.47 3.67 12.63
C PRO A 384 -22.18 2.71 11.45
N ASN A 385 -22.53 1.44 11.62
CA ASN A 385 -22.52 0.46 10.54
C ASN A 385 -23.65 0.73 9.54
N SER A 386 -23.73 -0.04 8.45
CA SER A 386 -24.75 0.18 7.41
C SER A 386 -26.17 -0.25 7.85
N GLY A 387 -26.30 -0.95 8.97
CA GLY A 387 -27.57 -1.22 9.65
C GLY A 387 -28.03 -0.08 10.58
N GLY A 388 -27.22 0.95 10.77
CA GLY A 388 -27.47 2.04 11.71
C GLY A 388 -27.14 1.70 13.16
N GLN A 389 -26.55 0.53 13.41
CA GLN A 389 -25.97 0.12 14.70
C GLN A 389 -24.52 0.61 14.79
N HIS A 390 -23.77 0.21 15.82
CA HIS A 390 -22.33 0.48 15.92
C HIS A 390 -21.50 -0.40 14.97
N ALA A 391 -20.33 0.08 14.56
CA ALA A 391 -19.36 -0.68 13.74
C ALA A 391 -18.48 -1.65 14.55
N GLY A 392 -18.58 -1.58 15.88
CA GLY A 392 -17.84 -2.34 16.88
C GLY A 392 -17.55 -1.47 18.10
N THR A 393 -17.13 -2.08 19.20
CA THR A 393 -16.57 -1.41 20.38
C THR A 393 -15.38 -0.53 19.97
N LEU A 394 -15.22 0.68 20.52
CA LEU A 394 -14.03 1.49 20.23
C LEU A 394 -12.75 0.70 20.60
N PHE A 395 -12.78 0.04 21.75
CA PHE A 395 -11.79 -0.96 22.11
C PHE A 395 -12.41 -2.07 22.96
N SER A 396 -11.80 -3.26 22.86
CA SER A 396 -11.96 -4.33 23.84
C SER A 396 -10.64 -4.61 24.53
N GLY A 397 -10.62 -4.39 25.85
CA GLY A 397 -9.47 -4.64 26.72
C GLY A 397 -9.26 -6.13 26.99
N GLY A 398 -8.99 -6.93 25.95
CA GLY A 398 -8.63 -8.35 26.05
C GLY A 398 -7.12 -8.63 26.22
N GLY A 399 -6.27 -7.61 26.20
CA GLY A 399 -4.80 -7.71 26.11
C GLY A 399 -4.05 -8.31 27.32
N GLY A 400 -4.72 -8.89 28.31
CA GLY A 400 -4.04 -9.47 29.48
C GLY A 400 -3.40 -8.44 30.43
N ILE A 401 -2.70 -8.92 31.48
CA ILE A 401 -2.39 -8.15 32.70
C ILE A 401 -1.37 -7.00 32.54
N ASN A 402 -0.72 -6.88 31.39
CA ASN A 402 0.36 -5.94 31.16
C ASN A 402 -0.05 -4.74 30.28
N ASN A 403 -1.34 -4.52 30.05
CA ASN A 403 -1.81 -3.45 29.17
C ASN A 403 -2.49 -2.35 29.96
N THR A 404 -2.01 -1.12 29.76
CA THR A 404 -2.69 0.09 30.21
C THR A 404 -3.38 0.75 29.02
N ILE A 405 -4.62 1.20 29.20
CA ILE A 405 -5.39 1.89 28.17
C ILE A 405 -5.53 3.36 28.56
N VAL A 406 -5.26 4.25 27.60
CA VAL A 406 -5.54 5.69 27.68
C VAL A 406 -6.54 6.02 26.58
N CYS A 407 -7.75 6.44 26.94
CA CYS A 407 -8.85 6.71 26.02
C CYS A 407 -9.33 8.15 26.18
N GLU A 408 -9.01 9.02 25.22
CA GLU A 408 -9.28 10.46 25.34
C GLU A 408 -9.83 11.10 24.05
N HIS A 409 -10.78 12.03 24.15
CA HIS A 409 -11.29 12.77 22.98
C HIS A 409 -11.82 11.90 21.85
N ASN A 410 -12.44 10.75 22.13
CA ASN A 410 -13.03 9.90 21.08
C ASN A 410 -14.53 10.18 20.90
N THR A 411 -15.07 9.87 19.72
CA THR A 411 -16.52 9.89 19.44
C THR A 411 -16.94 8.56 18.83
N PHE A 412 -17.78 7.81 19.51
CA PHE A 412 -18.13 6.45 19.09
C PHE A 412 -19.57 6.09 19.41
N VAL A 413 -20.11 5.15 18.63
CA VAL A 413 -21.48 4.66 18.79
C VAL A 413 -21.50 3.50 19.79
N ALA A 414 -22.49 3.48 20.68
CA ALA A 414 -22.91 2.27 21.39
C ALA A 414 -24.37 1.99 21.05
N SER A 415 -24.70 0.77 20.64
CA SER A 415 -26.09 0.40 20.38
C SER A 415 -26.42 -0.96 20.98
N ASP A 416 -25.88 -2.02 20.37
CA ASP A 416 -26.18 -3.42 20.68
C ASP A 416 -24.99 -4.12 21.37
N GLU A 417 -23.84 -3.43 21.41
CA GLU A 417 -22.70 -3.69 22.31
C GLU A 417 -22.32 -2.38 23.03
N PRO A 418 -21.64 -2.49 24.20
CA PRO A 418 -21.13 -1.34 24.92
C PRO A 418 -20.19 -0.50 24.07
N GLY A 419 -20.03 0.78 24.41
CA GLY A 419 -19.12 1.65 23.66
C GLY A 419 -17.64 1.28 23.85
N THR A 420 -17.30 0.74 25.02
CA THR A 420 -15.98 0.21 25.36
C THR A 420 -16.11 -0.95 26.34
N VAL A 421 -15.22 -1.94 26.22
CA VAL A 421 -15.22 -3.14 27.07
C VAL A 421 -13.86 -3.31 27.74
N LEU A 422 -13.88 -3.65 29.03
CA LEU A 422 -12.73 -4.04 29.83
C LEU A 422 -12.86 -5.50 30.25
N GLY A 423 -11.72 -6.20 30.28
CA GLY A 423 -11.64 -7.54 30.84
C GLY A 423 -12.58 -8.54 30.17
N GLU A 424 -12.63 -8.56 28.83
CA GLU A 424 -13.49 -9.48 28.05
C GLU A 424 -13.00 -10.93 28.08
N THR A 425 -11.69 -11.16 28.12
CA THR A 425 -11.12 -12.52 28.07
C THR A 425 -10.39 -12.91 29.35
N TYR A 426 -10.30 -11.96 30.30
CA TYR A 426 -9.63 -12.13 31.60
C TYR A 426 -10.18 -11.11 32.60
N LEU A 427 -9.84 -11.27 33.89
CA LEU A 427 -10.42 -10.45 34.96
C LEU A 427 -10.11 -8.94 34.90
N GLY A 428 -9.13 -8.49 34.10
CA GLY A 428 -8.56 -7.15 34.22
C GLY A 428 -7.54 -7.05 35.36
N HIS A 429 -7.04 -5.84 35.63
CA HIS A 429 -6.14 -5.55 36.75
C HIS A 429 -6.28 -4.11 37.25
N GLN A 430 -5.87 -3.86 38.49
CA GLN A 430 -5.86 -2.51 39.05
C GLN A 430 -5.06 -1.56 38.15
N GLY A 431 -5.63 -0.39 37.86
CA GLY A 431 -5.03 0.64 37.01
C GLY A 431 -4.97 0.30 35.51
N MET A 432 -5.73 -0.71 35.05
CA MET A 432 -5.81 -1.08 33.62
C MET A 432 -6.17 0.10 32.73
N VAL A 433 -6.98 1.05 33.20
CA VAL A 433 -7.26 2.28 32.45
C VAL A 433 -6.57 3.46 33.12
N GLY A 434 -5.56 3.98 32.44
CA GLY A 434 -4.76 5.13 32.88
C GLY A 434 -5.50 6.46 32.72
N SER A 435 -6.38 6.57 31.72
CA SER A 435 -7.25 7.74 31.51
C SER A 435 -8.47 7.36 30.69
N PHE A 436 -9.64 7.89 31.05
CA PHE A 436 -10.89 7.80 30.29
C PHE A 436 -11.61 9.15 30.34
N ARG A 437 -11.21 10.08 29.47
CA ARG A 437 -11.62 11.48 29.58
C ARG A 437 -12.05 12.11 28.27
N SER A 438 -13.00 13.04 28.34
CA SER A 438 -13.39 13.87 27.18
C SER A 438 -13.93 13.09 25.98
N ASN A 439 -14.50 11.91 26.21
CA ASN A 439 -15.09 11.08 25.16
C ASN A 439 -16.60 11.36 25.00
N ILE A 440 -17.12 11.19 23.79
CA ILE A 440 -18.57 11.15 23.50
C ILE A 440 -18.93 9.73 23.07
N CYS A 441 -19.78 9.06 23.83
CA CYS A 441 -20.47 7.86 23.40
C CYS A 441 -21.95 8.17 23.18
N TRP A 442 -22.47 7.73 22.05
CA TRP A 442 -23.81 8.10 21.65
C TRP A 442 -24.55 6.94 20.96
N SER A 443 -25.88 7.03 20.96
CA SER A 443 -26.73 6.16 20.16
C SER A 443 -27.85 6.94 19.46
N ARG A 444 -28.30 6.44 18.31
CA ARG A 444 -29.47 6.99 17.59
C ARG A 444 -30.77 6.73 18.35
N VAL A 445 -30.87 5.54 18.90
CA VAL A 445 -32.03 5.07 19.66
C VAL A 445 -31.51 4.68 21.02
N ARG A 446 -32.25 5.00 22.10
CA ARG A 446 -31.82 4.60 23.44
C ARG A 446 -31.60 3.08 23.48
N GLY A 447 -30.34 2.68 23.58
CA GLY A 447 -29.92 1.29 23.63
C GLY A 447 -29.91 0.77 25.07
N PRO A 448 -29.89 -0.57 25.26
CA PRO A 448 -29.82 -1.18 26.59
C PRO A 448 -28.40 -1.14 27.20
N LEU A 449 -27.49 -0.29 26.71
CA LEU A 449 -26.07 -0.45 26.97
C LEU A 449 -25.38 0.83 27.43
N THR A 450 -24.18 0.62 27.94
CA THR A 450 -23.39 1.54 28.75
C THR A 450 -22.12 1.95 28.01
N PHE A 451 -21.51 3.01 28.51
CA PHE A 451 -20.38 3.71 27.92
C PHE A 451 -19.06 2.96 28.14
N LEU A 452 -18.89 2.42 29.35
CA LEU A 452 -17.73 1.63 29.78
C LEU A 452 -18.23 0.44 30.61
N VAL A 453 -17.91 -0.78 30.17
CA VAL A 453 -18.34 -2.04 30.81
C VAL A 453 -17.15 -2.89 31.20
N HIS A 454 -17.24 -3.54 32.37
CA HIS A 454 -16.39 -4.67 32.73
C HIS A 454 -17.19 -5.97 32.64
N GLN A 455 -16.73 -6.94 31.84
CA GLN A 455 -17.51 -8.16 31.57
C GLN A 455 -17.29 -9.31 32.59
N TYR A 456 -16.13 -9.37 33.27
CA TYR A 456 -15.76 -10.51 34.16
C TYR A 456 -15.54 -10.09 35.63
N SER A 457 -15.45 -11.04 36.57
CA SER A 457 -15.67 -10.75 38.01
C SER A 457 -14.73 -9.73 38.67
N GLN A 458 -15.32 -8.61 39.11
CA GLN A 458 -14.99 -7.68 40.21
C GLN A 458 -13.52 -7.45 40.58
N VAL A 459 -12.68 -7.02 39.64
CA VAL A 459 -11.40 -6.40 40.00
C VAL A 459 -11.69 -4.95 40.45
N PRO A 460 -11.44 -4.58 41.72
CA PRO A 460 -11.57 -3.21 42.15
C PRO A 460 -10.52 -2.34 41.47
N ASP A 461 -10.83 -1.06 41.29
CA ASP A 461 -9.86 -0.04 40.83
C ASP A 461 -9.26 -0.33 39.45
N LEU A 462 -10.03 -0.91 38.52
CA LEU A 462 -9.66 -0.97 37.09
C LEU A 462 -9.32 0.42 36.55
N ILE A 463 -10.04 1.43 37.04
CA ILE A 463 -9.80 2.83 36.79
C ILE A 463 -10.02 3.63 38.08
N SER A 464 -9.14 4.60 38.34
CA SER A 464 -9.33 5.53 39.46
C SER A 464 -10.39 6.58 39.12
N ALA A 465 -11.17 7.03 40.10
CA ALA A 465 -12.17 8.09 39.90
C ALA A 465 -11.59 9.37 39.29
N ALA A 466 -10.36 9.73 39.66
CA ALA A 466 -9.67 10.90 39.10
C ALA A 466 -9.42 10.77 37.59
N ASN A 467 -9.39 9.56 37.04
CA ASN A 467 -9.11 9.29 35.64
C ASN A 467 -10.38 9.18 34.79
N VAL A 468 -11.57 9.38 35.36
CA VAL A 468 -12.86 9.39 34.66
C VAL A 468 -13.50 10.77 34.77
N ALA A 469 -13.42 11.56 33.69
CA ALA A 469 -13.87 12.96 33.73
C ALA A 469 -14.23 13.55 32.36
N CYS A 470 -15.10 14.56 32.37
CA CYS A 470 -15.47 15.39 31.23
C CYS A 470 -16.06 14.60 30.05
N ASN A 471 -16.69 13.46 30.30
CA ASN A 471 -17.27 12.64 29.25
C ASN A 471 -18.77 12.93 29.03
N LEU A 472 -19.29 12.43 27.91
CA LEU A 472 -20.72 12.47 27.57
C LEU A 472 -21.23 11.10 27.10
N GLY A 473 -22.26 10.60 27.78
CA GLY A 473 -23.14 9.54 27.29
C GLY A 473 -24.47 10.11 26.80
N PHE A 474 -24.85 9.84 25.55
CA PHE A 474 -26.13 10.27 24.96
C PHE A 474 -26.95 9.08 24.44
N ASN A 475 -28.22 8.96 24.87
CA ASN A 475 -29.10 7.84 24.55
C ASN A 475 -28.55 6.48 24.99
N LEU A 476 -27.91 6.45 26.17
CA LEU A 476 -27.36 5.22 26.77
C LEU A 476 -28.18 4.80 28.00
N LEU A 477 -27.84 3.67 28.61
CA LEU A 477 -28.25 3.37 29.98
C LEU A 477 -27.30 4.04 30.99
N PRO A 478 -27.79 4.44 32.18
CA PRO A 478 -26.94 5.05 33.20
C PRO A 478 -25.81 4.17 33.73
N GLY A 479 -25.90 2.84 33.60
CA GLY A 479 -24.95 1.90 34.23
C GLY A 479 -25.06 1.85 35.76
N ALA A 480 -24.38 0.89 36.39
CA ALA A 480 -24.43 0.71 37.84
C ALA A 480 -23.77 1.87 38.62
N ASN A 481 -22.85 2.59 37.99
CA ASN A 481 -22.09 3.69 38.61
C ASN A 481 -22.56 5.07 38.12
N GLY A 482 -23.63 5.14 37.33
CA GLY A 482 -24.15 6.38 36.74
C GLY A 482 -23.37 6.83 35.50
N HIS A 483 -23.94 7.78 34.75
CA HIS A 483 -23.33 8.40 33.56
C HIS A 483 -22.89 7.44 32.43
N GLY A 484 -23.39 6.20 32.44
CA GLY A 484 -23.03 5.15 31.50
C GLY A 484 -21.88 4.26 31.97
N TYR A 485 -21.39 4.41 33.20
CA TYR A 485 -20.33 3.56 33.73
C TYR A 485 -20.91 2.32 34.41
N ASP A 486 -20.42 1.14 34.01
CA ASP A 486 -20.77 -0.15 34.61
C ASP A 486 -19.49 -0.93 34.90
N VAL A 487 -18.75 -0.45 35.89
CA VAL A 487 -17.41 -0.92 36.26
C VAL A 487 -17.21 -0.92 37.76
N HIS A 488 -16.33 -1.80 38.26
CA HIS A 488 -16.00 -1.84 39.68
C HIS A 488 -15.11 -0.66 40.09
N ALA A 489 -15.76 0.34 40.70
CA ALA A 489 -15.17 1.61 41.09
C ALA A 489 -15.04 1.76 42.61
N VAL A 490 -13.95 2.39 43.07
CA VAL A 490 -13.88 3.00 44.40
C VAL A 490 -13.95 4.52 44.25
N GLY A 491 -14.99 5.13 44.82
CA GLY A 491 -15.25 6.57 44.72
C GLY A 491 -16.32 6.95 43.70
N ALA A 492 -16.60 8.25 43.60
CA ALA A 492 -17.58 8.79 42.65
C ALA A 492 -16.92 9.08 41.30
N PHE A 493 -17.51 8.57 40.22
CA PHE A 493 -17.02 8.77 38.85
C PHE A 493 -17.69 9.95 38.17
N GLY A 494 -17.07 10.41 37.07
CA GLY A 494 -17.64 11.41 36.18
C GLY A 494 -17.45 12.84 36.67
N ASP A 495 -16.27 13.18 37.19
CA ASP A 495 -15.97 14.57 37.51
C ASP A 495 -16.14 15.43 36.25
N LYS A 496 -17.00 16.45 36.35
CA LYS A 496 -17.37 17.34 35.23
C LYS A 496 -17.93 16.62 34.00
N ASP A 497 -18.41 15.38 34.14
CA ASP A 497 -19.20 14.76 33.10
C ASP A 497 -20.44 15.62 32.85
N LEU A 498 -20.84 15.71 31.59
CA LEU A 498 -22.06 16.42 31.26
C LEU A 498 -23.27 15.65 31.78
N PRO A 499 -24.39 16.34 32.04
CA PRO A 499 -25.64 15.67 32.41
C PRO A 499 -25.94 14.55 31.42
N PHE A 500 -26.25 13.37 31.96
CA PHE A 500 -26.57 12.20 31.17
C PHE A 500 -27.70 12.54 30.18
N ASP A 501 -27.57 12.09 28.92
CA ASP A 501 -28.46 12.42 27.80
C ASP A 501 -28.43 13.88 27.31
N THR A 502 -27.38 14.64 27.62
CA THR A 502 -27.12 15.90 26.93
C THR A 502 -26.87 15.64 25.44
N ASP A 503 -27.79 16.07 24.58
CA ASP A 503 -27.67 15.88 23.13
C ASP A 503 -26.43 16.59 22.57
N PRO A 504 -25.47 15.88 21.93
CA PRO A 504 -24.30 16.52 21.34
C PRO A 504 -24.63 17.44 20.16
N ARG A 505 -25.81 17.26 19.54
CA ARG A 505 -26.27 18.00 18.35
C ARG A 505 -25.22 17.97 17.26
N PHE A 506 -24.82 16.76 16.84
CA PHE A 506 -23.90 16.61 15.72
C PHE A 506 -24.43 17.32 14.48
N VAL A 507 -23.53 17.89 13.68
CA VAL A 507 -23.88 18.54 12.41
C VAL A 507 -24.61 17.57 11.48
N ASP A 508 -24.08 16.35 11.37
CA ASP A 508 -24.61 15.28 10.52
C ASP A 508 -23.94 13.93 10.90
N PRO A 509 -24.61 13.08 11.71
CA PRO A 509 -24.07 11.80 12.15
C PRO A 509 -24.22 10.67 11.11
N ASP A 510 -24.64 10.97 9.88
CA ASP A 510 -24.71 10.04 8.74
C ASP A 510 -23.51 10.19 7.79
N ARG A 511 -22.51 11.01 8.14
CA ARG A 511 -21.33 11.22 7.28
C ARG A 511 -20.41 10.00 7.26
N ASN A 512 -20.27 9.42 6.07
CA ASN A 512 -19.45 8.26 5.75
C ASN A 512 -19.03 8.32 4.27
N ILE A 513 -18.38 7.29 3.74
CA ILE A 513 -17.95 7.25 2.33
C ILE A 513 -19.14 7.41 1.34
N PRO A 514 -20.27 6.66 1.47
CA PRO A 514 -21.44 6.85 0.62
C PRO A 514 -21.98 8.28 0.59
N THR A 515 -22.18 8.91 1.75
CA THR A 515 -22.72 10.27 1.79
C THR A 515 -21.71 11.33 1.34
N TRP A 516 -20.42 11.08 1.53
CA TRP A 516 -19.36 11.91 0.95
C TRP A 516 -19.41 11.92 -0.58
N TYR A 517 -19.54 10.75 -1.21
CA TYR A 517 -19.72 10.65 -2.66
C TYR A 517 -20.91 11.48 -3.15
N ARG A 518 -22.07 11.32 -2.48
CA ARG A 518 -23.29 12.08 -2.79
C ARG A 518 -23.09 13.59 -2.62
N SER A 519 -22.33 14.00 -1.60
CA SER A 519 -22.03 15.42 -1.35
C SER A 519 -21.23 16.06 -2.50
N ILE A 520 -20.36 15.28 -3.15
CA ILE A 520 -19.55 15.75 -4.28
C ILE A 520 -20.31 15.66 -5.60
N ARG A 521 -21.01 14.54 -5.84
CA ARG A 521 -21.69 14.28 -7.12
C ARG A 521 -23.11 14.86 -7.20
N GLY A 522 -23.71 15.25 -6.08
CA GLY A 522 -25.08 15.75 -5.99
C GLY A 522 -26.16 14.69 -6.25
N ARG A 523 -25.79 13.40 -6.32
CA ARG A 523 -26.69 12.27 -6.60
C ARG A 523 -26.15 10.97 -6.04
N SER A 524 -27.04 10.00 -5.85
CA SER A 524 -26.70 8.61 -5.55
C SER A 524 -26.60 7.76 -6.83
N THR A 525 -25.81 6.69 -6.80
CA THR A 525 -25.81 5.59 -7.78
C THR A 525 -26.98 4.61 -7.57
N GLY A 526 -27.83 4.81 -6.55
CA GLY A 526 -28.99 3.99 -6.23
C GLY A 526 -28.86 3.13 -4.96
N SER A 527 -27.68 3.06 -4.33
CA SER A 527 -27.46 2.37 -3.05
C SER A 527 -26.19 2.86 -2.35
N ASP A 528 -26.10 2.67 -1.02
CA ASP A 528 -24.88 3.00 -0.27
C ASP A 528 -23.67 2.18 -0.75
N ALA A 529 -23.86 0.90 -1.06
CA ALA A 529 -22.80 0.05 -1.61
C ALA A 529 -22.29 0.55 -2.97
N GLY A 530 -23.20 1.00 -3.84
CA GLY A 530 -22.83 1.58 -5.14
C GLY A 530 -22.10 2.91 -5.00
N ASP A 531 -22.56 3.80 -4.11
CA ASP A 531 -21.93 5.09 -3.84
C ASP A 531 -20.53 4.91 -3.24
N ARG A 532 -20.36 3.93 -2.34
CA ARG A 532 -19.06 3.53 -1.78
C ARG A 532 -18.12 3.04 -2.87
N ALA A 533 -18.55 2.08 -3.69
CA ALA A 533 -17.75 1.55 -4.78
C ALA A 533 -17.33 2.66 -5.77
N ALA A 534 -18.23 3.60 -6.07
CA ALA A 534 -17.93 4.74 -6.93
C ALA A 534 -16.91 5.70 -6.29
N ALA A 535 -17.01 6.00 -4.99
CA ALA A 535 -16.03 6.81 -4.28
C ALA A 535 -14.63 6.17 -4.28
N LEU A 536 -14.55 4.86 -3.99
CA LEU A 536 -13.30 4.11 -4.00
C LEU A 536 -12.70 4.07 -5.41
N ALA A 537 -13.53 3.94 -6.45
CA ALA A 537 -13.08 4.00 -7.84
C ALA A 537 -12.47 5.37 -8.22
N GLU A 538 -12.95 6.48 -7.65
CA GLU A 538 -12.31 7.79 -7.82
C GLU A 538 -10.99 7.88 -7.05
N LEU A 539 -10.93 7.37 -5.82
CA LEU A 539 -9.70 7.31 -5.02
C LEU A 539 -8.59 6.49 -5.70
N LYS A 540 -8.96 5.42 -6.43
CA LYS A 540 -7.99 4.64 -7.24
C LYS A 540 -7.28 5.48 -8.30
N LYS A 541 -7.88 6.59 -8.72
CA LYS A 541 -7.33 7.48 -9.75
C LYS A 541 -6.41 8.55 -9.17
N ARG A 542 -6.09 8.58 -7.87
CA ARG A 542 -5.34 9.67 -7.19
C ARG A 542 -4.09 10.18 -7.91
N ASN A 543 -3.38 9.32 -8.65
CA ASN A 543 -2.18 9.70 -9.40
C ASN A 543 -2.37 9.71 -10.93
N ASP A 544 -3.61 9.59 -11.42
CA ASP A 544 -3.93 9.74 -12.84
C ASP A 544 -3.86 11.23 -13.22
N PRO A 545 -2.97 11.61 -14.18
CA PRO A 545 -2.78 13.01 -14.55
C PRO A 545 -3.99 13.64 -15.26
N THR A 546 -4.93 12.84 -15.76
CA THR A 546 -6.05 13.31 -16.60
C THR A 546 -7.44 12.97 -16.05
N GLY A 547 -7.54 11.92 -15.23
CA GLY A 547 -8.82 11.39 -14.75
C GLY A 547 -9.10 11.62 -13.26
N TYR A 548 -8.14 12.14 -12.48
CA TYR A 548 -8.32 12.36 -11.05
C TYR A 548 -9.15 13.60 -10.75
N ASP A 549 -10.22 13.42 -9.98
CA ASP A 549 -10.96 14.51 -9.38
C ASP A 549 -10.39 14.80 -7.97
N PRO A 550 -9.73 15.95 -7.74
CA PRO A 550 -9.08 16.26 -6.46
C PRO A 550 -10.06 16.43 -5.30
N ALA A 551 -11.37 16.54 -5.57
CA ALA A 551 -12.38 16.47 -4.51
C ALA A 551 -12.41 15.08 -3.84
N PHE A 552 -11.99 14.03 -4.55
CA PHE A 552 -11.89 12.65 -4.03
C PHE A 552 -10.52 12.36 -3.43
N SER A 553 -10.14 13.08 -2.38
CA SER A 553 -8.92 12.80 -1.60
C SER A 553 -9.24 12.21 -0.23
N ILE A 554 -8.28 11.45 0.33
CA ILE A 554 -8.40 10.87 1.69
C ILE A 554 -8.58 11.99 2.72
N GLU A 555 -7.84 13.09 2.58
CA GLU A 555 -7.96 14.24 3.45
C GLU A 555 -9.37 14.87 3.37
N ALA A 556 -9.92 15.02 2.16
CA ALA A 556 -11.27 15.56 1.98
C ALA A 556 -12.34 14.65 2.59
N LEU A 557 -12.21 13.32 2.44
CA LEU A 557 -13.09 12.34 3.08
C LEU A 557 -13.04 12.47 4.61
N MET A 558 -11.84 12.43 5.19
CA MET A 558 -11.68 12.54 6.64
C MET A 558 -12.24 13.86 7.19
N ARG A 559 -11.99 14.97 6.49
CA ARG A 559 -12.53 16.28 6.83
C ARG A 559 -14.05 16.32 6.76
N TYR A 560 -14.63 15.71 5.72
CA TYR A 560 -16.08 15.61 5.55
C TYR A 560 -16.72 14.87 6.74
N VAL A 561 -16.19 13.69 7.08
CA VAL A 561 -16.69 12.89 8.20
C VAL A 561 -16.53 13.62 9.53
N ARG A 562 -15.33 14.11 9.86
CA ARG A 562 -15.10 14.87 11.12
C ARG A 562 -16.03 16.07 11.26
N ALA A 563 -16.29 16.79 10.18
CA ALA A 563 -17.21 17.92 10.20
C ALA A 563 -18.68 17.51 10.47
N GLY A 564 -19.09 16.27 10.17
CA GLY A 564 -20.40 15.75 10.54
C GLY A 564 -20.53 15.45 12.03
N PHE A 565 -19.47 14.91 12.62
CA PHE A 565 -19.39 14.54 14.03
C PHE A 565 -18.94 15.68 14.95
N ALA A 566 -18.81 16.90 14.44
CA ALA A 566 -18.56 18.06 15.28
C ALA A 566 -19.80 18.35 16.16
N PRO A 567 -19.68 18.34 17.49
CA PRO A 567 -20.80 18.66 18.36
C PRO A 567 -21.15 20.15 18.26
N GLN A 568 -22.43 20.49 18.19
CA GLN A 568 -22.92 21.87 18.19
C GLN A 568 -23.41 22.33 19.57
N ASN A 569 -23.56 21.41 20.53
CA ASN A 569 -23.99 21.78 21.87
C ASN A 569 -22.91 22.62 22.58
N PRO A 570 -23.21 23.87 23.02
CA PRO A 570 -22.25 24.72 23.71
C PRO A 570 -21.67 24.12 25.00
N ALA A 571 -22.38 23.19 25.64
CA ALA A 571 -21.90 22.51 26.84
C ALA A 571 -20.66 21.62 26.59
N LEU A 572 -20.42 21.22 25.33
CA LEU A 572 -19.26 20.42 24.92
C LEU A 572 -18.06 21.29 24.48
N LYS A 573 -18.19 22.63 24.50
CA LYS A 573 -17.19 23.55 23.95
C LYS A 573 -16.25 24.07 25.01
N GLY A 574 -14.95 23.78 24.85
CA GLY A 574 -13.91 24.18 25.81
C GLY A 574 -14.04 23.54 27.20
N THR A 575 -14.80 22.44 27.32
CA THR A 575 -15.12 21.76 28.59
C THR A 575 -14.41 20.43 28.75
N ALA A 576 -13.58 20.03 27.80
CA ALA A 576 -12.73 18.86 27.95
C ALA A 576 -11.71 19.03 29.08
N HIS A 577 -11.11 17.92 29.48
CA HIS A 577 -10.15 17.86 30.59
C HIS A 577 -8.88 18.71 30.36
N ASP A 578 -8.60 19.05 29.10
CA ASP A 578 -7.50 19.90 28.64
C ASP A 578 -7.95 21.31 28.20
N GLY A 579 -9.23 21.65 28.38
CA GLY A 579 -9.82 22.93 27.98
C GLY A 579 -10.21 23.03 26.50
N THR A 580 -10.13 21.94 25.73
CA THR A 580 -10.64 21.87 24.35
C THR A 580 -12.08 21.36 24.30
N ASP A 581 -12.59 21.01 23.11
CA ASP A 581 -13.94 20.45 22.98
C ASP A 581 -13.93 18.94 23.32
N VAL A 582 -15.01 18.48 23.93
CA VAL A 582 -15.24 17.05 24.22
C VAL A 582 -15.52 16.29 22.92
N GLY A 583 -14.96 15.08 22.79
CA GLY A 583 -15.08 14.20 21.62
C GLY A 583 -14.01 14.41 20.55
N ALA A 584 -14.10 13.64 19.48
CA ALA A 584 -13.16 13.64 18.36
C ALA A 584 -13.40 14.81 17.40
N VAL A 585 -13.34 16.02 17.93
CA VAL A 585 -13.51 17.26 17.16
C VAL A 585 -12.36 17.50 16.19
N MET A 586 -12.53 18.47 15.29
CA MET A 586 -11.51 18.84 14.32
C MET A 586 -10.17 19.11 15.01
N MET A 587 -9.16 18.29 14.67
CA MET A 587 -7.79 18.49 15.10
C MET A 587 -7.33 19.88 14.64
N ALA A 588 -6.91 20.75 15.57
CA ALA A 588 -6.34 22.05 15.22
C ALA A 588 -5.25 21.85 14.16
N GLY A 589 -5.42 22.52 13.01
CA GLY A 589 -4.83 22.12 11.74
C GLY A 589 -3.34 21.82 11.78
N LYS A 590 -2.97 20.55 11.60
CA LYS A 590 -1.83 20.24 10.74
C LYS A 590 -2.30 20.49 9.31
N VAL A 591 -2.19 21.75 8.91
CA VAL A 591 -2.11 22.12 7.50
C VAL A 591 -1.09 21.16 6.90
N SER A 592 -1.58 20.21 6.11
CA SER A 592 -0.75 19.48 5.17
C SER A 592 0.16 20.51 4.54
N GLY A 593 1.47 20.33 4.65
CA GLY A 593 2.43 21.09 3.89
C GLY A 593 2.20 20.80 2.41
N GLY A 594 1.14 21.37 1.85
CA GLY A 594 0.87 21.53 0.44
C GLY A 594 1.87 22.54 -0.07
N GLY A 595 3.14 22.15 -0.06
CA GLY A 595 4.04 22.63 -1.08
C GLY A 595 3.44 22.16 -2.38
N THR A 596 2.77 23.06 -3.10
CA THR A 596 2.79 23.02 -4.56
C THR A 596 4.25 22.89 -4.99
N ARG A 597 4.74 21.67 -5.12
CA ARG A 597 5.96 21.39 -5.85
C ARG A 597 5.50 21.09 -7.27
N LYS A 598 5.74 22.10 -8.12
CA LYS A 598 5.75 21.94 -9.57
C LYS A 598 6.62 20.76 -9.97
#